data_AF-A0A965VNL5-F1
#
_entry.id   AF-A0A965VNL5-F1
#
_cell.length_a   1.000
_cell.length_b   1.000
_cell.length_c   1.000
_cell.angle_alpha   90.00
_cell.angle_beta   90.00
_cell.angle_gamma   90.00
#
_symmetry.space_group_name_H-M   'P 1'
#
loop_
_entity.id
_entity.type
_entity.pdbx_description
1 polymer ?
#
loop_
_entity_poly.entity_id
_entity_poly.type
_entity_poly.pdbx_seq_one_letter_code
_entity_poly.pdbx_strand_id
1 'polypeptide(L)'
;MSNFSEFRTARKGFDPSQVDATFLEIAEQIEKSANAANESESTLRRLKRELTDVRAKLRKIDSAPSFSELGSAFEQTLKVAEEQAAKLLAEATEEASEIRDAANAEARELYTSSVSQAEALLTESQSRARRAEAQAKSRAAAEVSQAEDALTEARAELARSREEADRIERDSLDRVNDINAVLEYEAETAAREIATLREVHDREMARIQADIEANRERSARDMARLAEQSKDYIARIESDAADQSTDSSRRATEVLLKAEGLLSRYLVEGDDAVRSATETAASLVKRSHLRSKALLLKISTHASGLLEASRERLEELTRQQKIVEEFASDMSLLSEAVVQTEDVEEVE
;
A
#
# COMPACT_ATOMS: atom_id res chain seq x y z
N MET A 1 -21.45 -200.26 4.40
CA MET A 1 -22.18 -201.47 4.84
C MET A 1 -22.36 -202.35 3.62
N SER A 2 -21.72 -203.52 3.64
CA SER A 2 -21.68 -204.47 2.55
C SER A 2 -23.05 -205.11 2.36
N ASN A 3 -23.70 -204.85 1.23
CA ASN A 3 -24.73 -205.75 0.72
C ASN A 3 -24.03 -206.76 -0.19
N PHE A 4 -23.69 -207.91 0.37
CA PHE A 4 -23.31 -209.06 -0.43
C PHE A 4 -24.55 -209.48 -1.21
N SER A 5 -24.61 -209.12 -2.49
CA SER A 5 -25.69 -209.55 -3.37
C SER A 5 -25.65 -211.08 -3.42
N GLU A 6 -26.67 -211.72 -2.85
CA GLU A 6 -26.81 -213.17 -2.85
C GLU A 6 -26.85 -213.66 -4.30
N PHE A 7 -25.70 -214.17 -4.76
CA PHE A 7 -25.55 -214.73 -6.09
C PHE A 7 -26.49 -215.92 -6.25
N ARG A 8 -27.35 -215.90 -7.27
CA ARG A 8 -28.27 -217.01 -7.54
C ARG A 8 -27.49 -218.28 -7.92
N THR A 9 -27.89 -219.40 -7.34
CA THR A 9 -27.20 -220.69 -7.49
C THR A 9 -27.85 -221.53 -8.60
N ALA A 10 -27.08 -221.89 -9.63
CA ALA A 10 -27.50 -222.72 -10.75
C ALA A 10 -26.83 -224.11 -10.66
N ARG A 11 -27.43 -225.05 -9.89
CA ARG A 11 -27.21 -226.53 -9.71
C ARG A 11 -25.80 -227.17 -9.76
N LYS A 12 -24.74 -226.42 -10.01
CA LYS A 12 -23.31 -226.74 -9.86
C LYS A 12 -22.44 -225.46 -9.67
N GLY A 13 -23.02 -224.28 -9.42
CA GLY A 13 -22.27 -223.05 -9.15
C GLY A 13 -23.12 -221.78 -9.12
N PHE A 14 -22.49 -220.63 -8.91
CA PHE A 14 -23.08 -219.29 -8.98
C PHE A 14 -23.19 -218.79 -10.44
N ASP A 15 -24.19 -217.95 -10.74
CA ASP A 15 -24.39 -217.35 -12.06
C ASP A 15 -23.24 -216.37 -12.43
N PRO A 16 -22.44 -216.65 -13.47
CA PRO A 16 -21.29 -215.82 -13.86
C PRO A 16 -21.65 -214.36 -14.20
N SER A 17 -22.85 -214.12 -14.72
CA SER A 17 -23.26 -212.79 -15.21
C SER A 17 -23.47 -211.76 -14.09
N GLN A 18 -23.93 -212.18 -12.90
CA GLN A 18 -24.06 -211.31 -11.74
C GLN A 18 -22.71 -211.03 -11.06
N VAL A 19 -21.80 -212.00 -11.09
CA VAL A 19 -20.46 -211.83 -10.53
C VAL A 19 -19.69 -210.79 -11.33
N ASP A 20 -19.73 -210.85 -12.66
CA ASP A 20 -19.05 -209.87 -13.51
C ASP A 20 -19.58 -208.44 -13.31
N ALA A 21 -20.91 -208.26 -13.18
CA ALA A 21 -21.52 -206.95 -12.94
C ALA A 21 -21.11 -206.34 -11.58
N THR A 22 -21.10 -207.16 -10.52
CA THR A 22 -20.68 -206.70 -9.19
C THR A 22 -19.16 -206.44 -9.12
N PHE A 23 -18.36 -207.21 -9.86
CA PHE A 23 -16.92 -206.95 -9.96
C PHE A 23 -16.62 -205.62 -10.67
N LEU A 24 -17.38 -205.30 -11.73
CA LEU A 24 -17.30 -204.01 -12.41
C LEU A 24 -17.70 -202.85 -11.49
N GLU A 25 -18.78 -202.99 -10.73
CA GLU A 25 -19.22 -201.95 -9.78
C GLU A 25 -18.18 -201.72 -8.67
N ILE A 26 -17.60 -202.79 -8.12
CA ILE A 26 -16.53 -202.71 -7.11
C ILE A 26 -15.27 -202.08 -7.72
N ALA A 27 -14.90 -202.44 -8.94
CA ALA A 27 -13.76 -201.85 -9.63
C ALA A 27 -13.95 -200.34 -9.83
N GLU A 28 -15.14 -199.89 -10.24
CA GLU A 28 -15.47 -198.48 -10.39
C GLU A 28 -15.45 -197.74 -9.02
N GLN A 29 -15.91 -198.38 -7.95
CA GLN A 29 -15.87 -197.81 -6.61
C GLN A 29 -14.44 -197.68 -6.07
N ILE A 30 -13.57 -198.65 -6.37
CA ILE A 30 -12.15 -198.60 -6.05
C ILE A 30 -11.49 -197.45 -6.81
N GLU A 31 -11.78 -197.28 -8.10
CA GLU A 31 -11.23 -196.20 -8.90
C GLU A 31 -11.67 -194.82 -8.38
N LYS A 32 -12.96 -194.65 -8.05
CA LYS A 32 -13.47 -193.43 -7.42
C LYS A 32 -12.79 -193.13 -6.08
N SER A 33 -12.61 -194.15 -5.23
CA SER A 33 -11.92 -194.01 -3.94
C SER A 33 -10.45 -193.63 -4.12
N ALA A 34 -9.75 -194.26 -5.08
CA ALA A 34 -8.36 -193.94 -5.40
C ALA A 34 -8.21 -192.49 -5.90
N ASN A 35 -9.13 -192.02 -6.75
CA ASN A 35 -9.13 -190.64 -7.22
C ASN A 35 -9.36 -189.63 -6.09
N ALA A 36 -10.32 -189.89 -5.18
CA ALA A 36 -10.56 -189.03 -4.01
C ALA A 36 -9.37 -189.00 -3.03
N ALA A 37 -8.67 -190.13 -2.87
CA ALA A 37 -7.46 -190.21 -2.05
C ALA A 37 -6.32 -189.38 -2.65
N ASN A 38 -6.11 -189.48 -3.97
CA ASN A 38 -5.10 -188.68 -4.68
C ASN A 38 -5.38 -187.17 -4.59
N GLU A 39 -6.64 -186.76 -4.74
CA GLU A 39 -7.03 -185.36 -4.60
C GLU A 39 -6.81 -184.85 -3.18
N SER A 40 -7.17 -185.65 -2.17
CA SER A 40 -6.93 -185.33 -0.75
C SER A 40 -5.44 -185.23 -0.42
N GLU A 41 -4.60 -186.09 -1.02
CA GLU A 41 -3.15 -186.00 -0.82
C GLU A 41 -2.56 -184.74 -1.46
N SER A 42 -3.05 -184.35 -2.64
CA SER A 42 -2.62 -183.12 -3.32
C SER A 42 -2.95 -181.87 -2.49
N THR A 43 -4.14 -181.82 -1.89
CA THR A 43 -4.58 -180.70 -1.05
C THR A 43 -3.81 -180.65 0.26
N LEU A 44 -3.53 -181.80 0.89
CA LEU A 44 -2.68 -181.90 2.07
C LEU A 44 -1.26 -181.38 1.79
N ARG A 45 -0.68 -181.74 0.64
CA ARG A 45 0.65 -181.25 0.23
C ARG A 45 0.66 -179.72 0.06
N ARG A 46 -0.39 -179.13 -0.52
CA ARG A 46 -0.51 -177.66 -0.66
C ARG A 46 -0.58 -176.97 0.70
N LEU A 47 -1.47 -177.42 1.59
CA LEU A 47 -1.65 -176.83 2.92
C LEU A 47 -0.37 -176.91 3.77
N LYS A 48 0.39 -178.01 3.68
CA LYS A 48 1.69 -178.12 4.37
C LYS A 48 2.69 -177.05 3.92
N ARG A 49 2.73 -176.72 2.62
CA ARG A 49 3.62 -175.67 2.09
C ARG A 49 3.25 -174.28 2.61
N GLU A 50 1.96 -173.95 2.60
CA GLU A 50 1.46 -172.66 3.12
C GLU A 50 1.75 -172.52 4.62
N LEU A 51 1.56 -173.59 5.41
CA LEU A 51 1.88 -173.59 6.83
C LEU A 51 3.37 -173.31 7.11
N THR A 52 4.27 -173.86 6.28
CA THR A 52 5.71 -173.60 6.41
C THR A 52 6.09 -172.15 6.09
N ASP A 53 5.49 -171.53 5.08
CA ASP A 53 5.82 -170.15 4.71
C ASP A 53 5.35 -169.14 5.77
N VAL A 54 4.15 -169.34 6.32
CA VAL A 54 3.62 -168.50 7.41
C VAL A 54 4.48 -168.63 8.67
N ARG A 55 4.91 -169.85 9.03
CA ARG A 55 5.82 -170.06 10.17
C ARG A 55 7.18 -169.40 9.97
N ALA A 56 7.69 -169.33 8.75
CA ALA A 56 8.95 -168.67 8.44
C ALA A 56 8.87 -167.14 8.62
N LYS A 57 7.75 -166.52 8.20
CA LYS A 57 7.50 -165.08 8.40
C LYS A 57 7.32 -164.71 9.87
N LEU A 58 6.60 -165.53 10.64
CA LEU A 58 6.40 -165.31 12.06
C LEU A 58 7.74 -165.35 12.84
N ARG A 59 8.61 -166.32 12.51
CA ARG A 59 9.95 -166.42 13.11
C ARG A 59 10.84 -165.18 12.90
N LYS A 60 10.69 -164.47 11.77
CA LYS A 60 11.46 -163.24 11.50
C LYS A 60 10.99 -162.05 12.32
N ILE A 61 9.73 -162.05 12.75
CA ILE A 61 9.13 -160.97 13.56
C ILE A 61 9.35 -161.24 15.05
N ASP A 62 9.27 -162.50 15.48
CA ASP A 62 9.48 -162.91 16.88
C ASP A 62 10.96 -162.87 17.32
N SER A 63 11.91 -162.86 16.39
CA SER A 63 13.31 -162.58 16.70
C SER A 63 13.50 -161.07 16.89
N ALA A 64 13.47 -160.63 18.16
CA ALA A 64 13.83 -159.26 18.53
C ALA A 64 15.19 -158.88 17.92
N PRO A 65 15.33 -157.69 17.33
CA PRO A 65 16.58 -157.27 16.67
C PRO A 65 17.73 -157.32 17.67
N SER A 66 18.87 -157.86 17.23
CA SER A 66 20.03 -158.02 18.11
C SER A 66 20.68 -156.66 18.42
N PHE A 67 21.38 -156.55 19.56
CA PHE A 67 22.10 -155.32 19.95
C PHE A 67 23.07 -154.81 18.85
N SER A 68 23.59 -155.71 18.01
CA SER A 68 24.45 -155.35 16.86
C SER A 68 23.66 -154.66 15.75
N GLU A 69 22.41 -155.06 15.49
CA GLU A 69 21.55 -154.43 14.48
C GLU A 69 21.10 -153.05 14.95
N LEU A 70 20.76 -152.89 16.24
CA LEU A 70 20.46 -151.60 16.84
C LEU A 70 21.65 -150.63 16.79
N GLY A 71 22.88 -151.13 17.01
CA GLY A 71 24.11 -150.34 16.84
C GLY A 71 24.28 -149.82 15.41
N SER A 72 24.08 -150.67 14.41
CA SER A 72 24.16 -150.27 12.99
C SER A 72 23.08 -149.27 12.60
N ALA A 73 21.86 -149.41 13.11
CA ALA A 73 20.76 -148.48 12.87
C ALA A 73 21.02 -147.11 13.55
N PHE A 74 21.61 -147.10 14.74
CA PHE A 74 22.04 -145.87 15.42
C PHE A 74 23.17 -145.16 14.67
N GLU A 75 24.18 -145.89 14.22
CA GLU A 75 25.28 -145.34 13.42
C GLU A 75 24.76 -144.75 12.09
N GLN A 76 23.87 -145.47 11.41
CA GLN A 76 23.24 -144.98 10.18
C GLN A 76 22.39 -143.71 10.44
N THR A 77 21.67 -143.66 11.56
CA THR A 77 20.87 -142.47 11.93
C THR A 77 21.78 -141.28 12.26
N LEU A 78 22.87 -141.51 13.00
CA LEU A 78 23.87 -140.47 13.29
C LEU A 78 24.54 -139.96 12.02
N LYS A 79 24.89 -140.85 11.10
CA LYS A 79 25.47 -140.47 9.81
C LYS A 79 24.52 -139.61 8.98
N VAL A 80 23.24 -139.99 8.89
CA VAL A 80 22.23 -139.18 8.20
C VAL A 80 22.02 -137.84 8.91
N ALA A 81 22.04 -137.80 10.25
CA ALA A 81 21.92 -136.56 11.01
C ALA A 81 23.12 -135.63 10.80
N GLU A 82 24.35 -136.16 10.78
CA GLU A 82 25.56 -135.39 10.45
C GLU A 82 25.53 -134.88 9.01
N GLU A 83 25.14 -135.70 8.04
CA GLU A 83 24.99 -135.28 6.64
C GLU A 83 23.94 -134.17 6.49
N GLN A 84 22.80 -134.28 7.20
CA GLN A 84 21.77 -133.23 7.20
C GLN A 84 22.22 -131.95 7.91
N ALA A 85 22.94 -132.06 9.04
CA ALA A 85 23.48 -130.90 9.74
C ALA A 85 24.56 -130.18 8.90
N ALA A 86 25.44 -130.93 8.23
CA ALA A 86 26.43 -130.40 7.32
C ALA A 86 25.77 -129.71 6.12
N LYS A 87 24.71 -130.31 5.57
CA LYS A 87 23.92 -129.72 4.49
C LYS A 87 23.24 -128.40 4.94
N LEU A 88 22.56 -128.40 6.09
CA LEU A 88 21.93 -127.19 6.64
C LEU A 88 22.95 -126.09 6.92
N LEU A 89 24.13 -126.45 7.43
CA LEU A 89 25.20 -125.48 7.64
C LEU A 89 25.70 -124.90 6.32
N ALA A 90 25.90 -125.74 5.30
CA ALA A 90 26.30 -125.27 3.97
C ALA A 90 25.25 -124.33 3.36
N GLU A 91 23.96 -124.71 3.39
CA GLU A 91 22.85 -123.88 2.93
C GLU A 91 22.79 -122.55 3.68
N ALA A 92 22.88 -122.57 5.01
CA ALA A 92 22.89 -121.34 5.82
C ALA A 92 24.11 -120.44 5.53
N THR A 93 25.28 -121.03 5.27
CA THR A 93 26.48 -120.25 4.89
C THR A 93 26.37 -119.65 3.50
N GLU A 94 25.75 -120.36 2.56
CA GLU A 94 25.49 -119.87 1.20
C GLU A 94 24.47 -118.73 1.26
N GLU A 95 23.33 -118.93 1.92
CA GLU A 95 22.30 -117.91 2.10
C GLU A 95 22.86 -116.66 2.81
N ALA A 96 23.66 -116.83 3.87
CA ALA A 96 24.31 -115.70 4.54
C ALA A 96 25.30 -114.96 3.62
N SER A 97 25.99 -115.67 2.72
CA SER A 97 26.86 -115.04 1.72
C SER A 97 26.05 -114.26 0.70
N GLU A 98 24.97 -114.85 0.18
CA GLU A 98 24.07 -114.19 -0.77
C GLU A 98 23.44 -112.93 -0.19
N ILE A 99 22.93 -112.99 1.05
CA ILE A 99 22.36 -111.83 1.74
C ILE A 99 23.43 -110.74 1.92
N ARG A 100 24.64 -111.11 2.34
CA ARG A 100 25.74 -110.14 2.52
C ARG A 100 26.14 -109.49 1.19
N ASP A 101 26.21 -110.27 0.12
CA ASP A 101 26.62 -109.79 -1.19
C ASP A 101 25.52 -108.89 -1.80
N ALA A 102 24.24 -109.25 -1.62
CA ALA A 102 23.10 -108.41 -1.98
C ALA A 102 23.08 -107.09 -1.20
N ALA A 103 23.25 -107.14 0.13
CA ALA A 103 23.31 -105.94 0.98
C ALA A 103 24.49 -105.03 0.61
N ASN A 104 25.65 -105.61 0.29
CA ASN A 104 26.81 -104.84 -0.18
C ASN A 104 26.56 -104.20 -1.55
N ALA A 105 25.88 -104.89 -2.47
CA ALA A 105 25.51 -104.35 -3.77
C ALA A 105 24.52 -103.18 -3.62
N GLU A 106 23.47 -103.36 -2.83
CA GLU A 106 22.47 -102.32 -2.54
C GLU A 106 23.12 -101.11 -1.85
N ALA A 107 23.99 -101.33 -0.85
CA ALA A 107 24.70 -100.25 -0.18
C ALA A 107 25.60 -99.44 -1.15
N ARG A 108 26.26 -100.12 -2.10
CA ARG A 108 27.08 -99.45 -3.14
C ARG A 108 26.23 -98.66 -4.11
N GLU A 109 25.09 -99.19 -4.53
CA GLU A 109 24.15 -98.48 -5.41
C GLU A 109 23.55 -97.25 -4.72
N LEU A 110 23.11 -97.40 -3.47
CA LEU A 110 22.59 -96.31 -2.66
C LEU A 110 23.66 -95.23 -2.42
N TYR A 111 24.90 -95.63 -2.13
CA TYR A 111 26.00 -94.70 -1.95
C TYR A 111 26.30 -93.94 -3.25
N THR A 112 26.41 -94.64 -4.37
CA THR A 112 26.74 -94.04 -5.67
C THR A 112 25.64 -93.08 -6.13
N SER A 113 24.37 -93.49 -5.98
CA SER A 113 23.23 -92.63 -6.32
C SER A 113 23.14 -91.40 -5.41
N SER A 114 23.42 -91.55 -4.11
CA SER A 114 23.43 -90.43 -3.16
C SER A 114 24.54 -89.43 -3.47
N VAL A 115 25.75 -89.90 -3.79
CA VAL A 115 26.87 -89.03 -4.19
C VAL A 115 26.54 -88.27 -5.47
N SER A 116 26.01 -88.97 -6.49
CA SER A 116 25.60 -88.34 -7.75
C SER A 116 24.51 -87.27 -7.54
N GLN A 117 23.50 -87.55 -6.71
CA GLN A 117 22.47 -86.57 -6.35
C GLN A 117 23.04 -85.37 -5.60
N ALA A 118 23.97 -85.59 -4.67
CA ALA A 118 24.62 -84.51 -3.93
C ALA A 118 25.48 -83.62 -4.84
N GLU A 119 26.22 -84.20 -5.78
CA GLU A 119 27.01 -83.47 -6.77
C GLU A 119 26.13 -82.66 -7.74
N ALA A 120 25.02 -83.25 -8.19
CA ALA A 120 24.04 -82.57 -9.03
C ALA A 120 23.43 -81.37 -8.29
N LEU A 121 23.01 -81.56 -7.03
CA LEU A 121 22.46 -80.49 -6.21
C LEU A 121 23.48 -79.38 -5.93
N LEU A 122 24.74 -79.75 -5.65
CA LEU A 122 25.81 -78.78 -5.43
C LEU A 122 26.06 -77.94 -6.69
N THR A 123 26.13 -78.58 -7.85
CA THR A 123 26.34 -77.92 -9.14
C THR A 123 25.18 -76.98 -9.47
N GLU A 124 23.94 -77.43 -9.24
CA GLU A 124 22.76 -76.61 -9.45
C GLU A 124 22.75 -75.39 -8.52
N SER A 125 23.00 -75.59 -7.22
CA SER A 125 23.05 -74.50 -6.24
C SER A 125 24.17 -73.50 -6.57
N GLN A 126 25.35 -73.96 -6.99
CA GLN A 126 26.43 -73.07 -7.45
C GLN A 126 26.05 -72.28 -8.69
N SER A 127 25.38 -72.92 -9.67
CA SER A 127 24.87 -72.24 -10.87
C SER A 127 23.80 -71.20 -10.54
N ARG A 128 22.87 -71.52 -9.63
CA ARG A 128 21.84 -70.59 -9.14
C ARG A 128 22.47 -69.41 -8.40
N ALA A 129 23.45 -69.67 -7.53
CA ALA A 129 24.17 -68.64 -6.79
C ALA A 129 24.92 -67.68 -7.72
N ARG A 130 25.66 -68.20 -8.72
CA ARG A 130 26.37 -67.38 -9.71
C ARG A 130 25.41 -66.52 -10.55
N ARG A 131 24.27 -67.08 -10.94
CA ARG A 131 23.23 -66.33 -11.67
C ARG A 131 22.63 -65.21 -10.82
N ALA A 132 22.31 -65.50 -9.56
CA ALA A 132 21.80 -64.50 -8.62
C ALA A 132 22.83 -63.39 -8.37
N GLU A 133 24.10 -63.73 -8.19
CA GLU A 133 25.20 -62.77 -8.02
C GLU A 133 25.36 -61.88 -9.26
N ALA A 134 25.40 -62.48 -10.47
CA ALA A 134 25.52 -61.72 -11.71
C ALA A 134 24.32 -60.78 -11.93
N GLN A 135 23.10 -61.25 -11.62
CA GLN A 135 21.90 -60.44 -11.72
C GLN A 135 21.92 -59.28 -10.70
N ALA A 136 22.34 -59.54 -9.46
CA ALA A 136 22.45 -58.52 -8.42
C ALA A 136 23.49 -57.44 -8.81
N LYS A 137 24.67 -57.85 -9.31
CA LYS A 137 25.69 -56.91 -9.81
C LYS A 137 25.19 -56.08 -10.98
N SER A 138 24.49 -56.71 -11.93
CA SER A 138 23.93 -56.02 -13.09
C SER A 138 22.88 -54.98 -12.68
N ARG A 139 21.97 -55.33 -11.76
CA ARG A 139 20.98 -54.40 -11.21
C ARG A 139 21.63 -53.25 -10.45
N ALA A 140 22.59 -53.54 -9.58
CA ALA A 140 23.32 -52.52 -8.84
C ALA A 140 24.05 -51.54 -9.78
N ALA A 141 24.69 -52.04 -10.84
CA ALA A 141 25.35 -51.19 -11.83
C ALA A 141 24.35 -50.31 -12.60
N ALA A 142 23.18 -50.85 -12.96
CA ALA A 142 22.12 -50.08 -13.62
C ALA A 142 21.54 -48.99 -12.71
N GLU A 143 21.30 -49.30 -11.43
CA GLU A 143 20.83 -48.34 -10.44
C GLU A 143 21.84 -47.21 -10.19
N VAL A 144 23.14 -47.55 -10.09
CA VAL A 144 24.20 -46.54 -9.96
C VAL A 144 24.27 -45.64 -11.18
N SER A 145 24.23 -46.20 -12.39
CA SER A 145 24.22 -45.42 -13.63
C SER A 145 23.02 -44.48 -13.70
N GLN A 146 21.83 -44.96 -13.35
CA GLN A 146 20.62 -44.13 -13.32
C GLN A 146 20.72 -43.01 -12.28
N ALA A 147 21.31 -43.28 -11.12
CA ALA A 147 21.53 -42.26 -10.09
C ALA A 147 22.55 -41.20 -10.53
N GLU A 148 23.61 -41.61 -11.23
CA GLU A 148 24.62 -40.70 -11.80
C GLU A 148 24.04 -39.79 -12.88
N ASP A 149 23.20 -40.33 -13.78
CA ASP A 149 22.50 -39.57 -14.81
C ASP A 149 21.54 -38.55 -14.17
N ALA A 150 20.72 -38.99 -13.21
CA ALA A 150 19.80 -38.11 -12.49
C ALA A 150 20.54 -36.99 -11.71
N LEU A 151 21.69 -37.32 -11.10
CA LEU A 151 22.52 -36.33 -10.42
C LEU A 151 23.11 -35.31 -11.40
N THR A 152 23.51 -35.75 -12.59
CA THR A 152 24.05 -34.88 -13.64
C THR A 152 22.97 -33.92 -14.16
N GLU A 153 21.77 -34.43 -14.41
CA GLU A 153 20.62 -33.62 -14.81
C GLU A 153 20.23 -32.60 -13.72
N ALA A 154 20.16 -33.03 -12.46
CA ALA A 154 19.86 -32.13 -11.34
C ALA A 154 20.92 -31.02 -11.18
N ARG A 155 22.20 -31.33 -11.40
CA ARG A 155 23.28 -30.34 -11.38
C ARG A 155 23.18 -29.35 -12.53
N ALA A 156 22.84 -29.82 -13.73
CA ALA A 156 22.64 -28.96 -14.90
C ALA A 156 21.44 -28.02 -14.68
N GLU A 157 20.34 -28.53 -14.12
CA GLU A 157 19.17 -27.71 -13.79
C GLU A 157 19.48 -26.65 -12.72
N LEU A 158 20.21 -27.04 -11.66
CA LEU A 158 20.64 -26.08 -10.63
C LEU A 158 21.55 -24.99 -11.22
N ALA A 159 22.44 -25.35 -12.15
CA ALA A 159 23.30 -24.37 -12.82
C ALA A 159 22.46 -23.38 -13.66
N ARG A 160 21.51 -23.88 -14.46
CA ARG A 160 20.59 -23.04 -15.25
C ARG A 160 19.76 -22.11 -14.37
N SER A 161 19.21 -22.63 -13.27
CA SER A 161 18.43 -21.84 -12.33
C SER A 161 19.25 -20.74 -11.66
N ARG A 162 20.53 -21.01 -11.33
CA ARG A 162 21.45 -19.99 -10.80
C ARG A 162 21.78 -18.91 -11.83
N GLU A 163 22.09 -19.30 -13.06
CA GLU A 163 22.35 -18.35 -14.15
C GLU A 163 21.13 -17.45 -14.42
N GLU A 164 19.92 -18.02 -14.37
CA GLU A 164 18.68 -17.25 -14.51
C GLU A 164 18.44 -16.31 -13.33
N ALA A 165 18.70 -16.76 -12.10
CA ALA A 165 18.61 -15.89 -10.91
C ALA A 165 19.59 -14.71 -11.00
N ASP A 166 20.85 -14.98 -11.36
CA ASP A 166 21.87 -13.95 -11.55
C ASP A 166 21.48 -12.96 -12.66
N ARG A 167 20.87 -13.45 -13.76
CA ARG A 167 20.37 -12.59 -14.83
C ARG A 167 19.23 -11.69 -14.33
N ILE A 168 18.26 -12.25 -13.60
CA ILE A 168 17.15 -11.48 -13.04
C ILE A 168 17.67 -10.42 -12.06
N GLU A 169 18.65 -10.74 -11.24
CA GLU A 169 19.27 -9.80 -10.31
C GLU A 169 19.94 -8.63 -11.04
N ARG A 170 20.74 -8.92 -12.07
CA ARG A 170 21.37 -7.90 -12.92
C ARG A 170 20.34 -7.02 -13.62
N ASP A 171 19.36 -7.63 -14.29
CA ASP A 171 18.28 -6.92 -14.98
C ASP A 171 17.50 -6.03 -14.00
N SER A 172 17.27 -6.51 -12.77
CA SER A 172 16.60 -5.73 -11.73
C SER A 172 17.44 -4.54 -11.26
N LEU A 173 18.74 -4.74 -11.07
CA LEU A 173 19.67 -3.67 -10.67
C LEU A 173 19.76 -2.60 -11.76
N ASP A 174 19.88 -3.02 -13.02
CA ASP A 174 19.92 -2.10 -14.16
C ASP A 174 18.63 -1.28 -14.26
N ARG A 175 17.46 -1.91 -14.09
CA ARG A 175 16.17 -1.18 -14.04
C ARG A 175 16.10 -0.18 -12.90
N VAL A 176 16.61 -0.52 -11.71
CA VAL A 176 16.65 0.41 -10.57
C VAL A 176 17.56 1.59 -10.89
N ASN A 177 18.72 1.35 -11.50
CA ASN A 177 19.64 2.41 -11.92
C ASN A 177 19.01 3.32 -12.99
N ASP A 178 18.33 2.74 -13.99
CA ASP A 178 17.62 3.50 -15.02
C ASP A 178 16.52 4.38 -14.41
N ILE A 179 15.71 3.82 -13.50
CA ILE A 179 14.67 4.59 -12.79
C ILE A 179 15.30 5.73 -11.99
N ASN A 180 16.39 5.46 -11.25
CA ASN A 180 17.07 6.48 -10.47
C ASN A 180 17.63 7.60 -11.36
N ALA A 181 18.21 7.25 -12.52
CA ALA A 181 18.73 8.23 -13.47
C ALA A 181 17.61 9.12 -14.05
N VAL A 182 16.46 8.53 -14.39
CA VAL A 182 15.28 9.30 -14.84
C VAL A 182 14.76 10.21 -13.72
N LEU A 183 14.63 9.70 -12.50
CA LEU A 183 14.19 10.49 -11.35
C LEU A 183 15.14 11.65 -11.03
N GLU A 184 16.46 11.42 -11.11
CA GLU A 184 17.47 12.47 -10.90
C GLU A 184 17.37 13.55 -11.97
N TYR A 185 17.21 13.17 -13.24
CA TYR A 185 17.01 14.10 -14.34
C TYR A 185 15.71 14.93 -14.19
N GLU A 186 14.60 14.29 -13.82
CA GLU A 186 13.33 14.97 -13.57
C GLU A 186 13.42 15.92 -12.36
N ALA A 187 14.07 15.48 -11.28
CA ALA A 187 14.27 16.30 -10.09
C ALA A 187 15.14 17.53 -10.38
N GLU A 188 16.23 17.38 -11.15
CA GLU A 188 17.04 18.50 -11.61
C GLU A 188 16.25 19.47 -12.48
N THR A 189 15.46 18.95 -13.41
CA THR A 189 14.65 19.76 -14.32
C THR A 189 13.62 20.55 -13.53
N ALA A 190 12.88 19.91 -12.63
CA ALA A 190 11.92 20.56 -11.75
C ALA A 190 12.59 21.62 -10.85
N ALA A 191 13.78 21.34 -10.31
CA ALA A 191 14.53 22.30 -9.50
C ALA A 191 14.93 23.55 -10.32
N ARG A 192 15.35 23.38 -11.57
CA ARG A 192 15.65 24.50 -12.48
C ARG A 192 14.40 25.31 -12.81
N GLU A 193 13.27 24.66 -13.10
CA GLU A 193 11.99 25.33 -13.35
C GLU A 193 11.50 26.11 -12.13
N ILE A 194 11.62 25.55 -10.92
CA ILE A 194 11.28 26.26 -9.69
C ILE A 194 12.19 27.48 -9.50
N ALA A 195 13.49 27.37 -9.77
CA ALA A 195 14.43 28.48 -9.67
C ALA A 195 14.09 29.62 -10.64
N THR A 196 13.76 29.29 -11.90
CA THR A 196 13.36 30.31 -12.89
C THR A 196 12.03 30.95 -12.53
N LEU A 197 11.04 30.18 -12.06
CA LEU A 197 9.76 30.72 -11.59
C LEU A 197 9.93 31.65 -10.39
N ARG A 198 10.80 31.30 -9.43
CA ARG A 198 11.15 32.17 -8.29
C ARG A 198 11.81 33.46 -8.75
N GLU A 199 12.76 33.40 -9.68
CA GLU A 199 13.41 34.59 -10.22
C GLU A 199 12.40 35.51 -10.95
N VAL A 200 11.51 34.93 -11.76
CA VAL A 200 10.44 35.68 -12.43
C VAL A 200 9.53 36.32 -11.38
N HIS A 201 9.10 35.57 -10.36
CA HIS A 201 8.27 36.08 -9.28
C HIS A 201 8.93 37.25 -8.54
N ASP A 202 10.19 37.12 -8.13
CA ASP A 202 10.93 38.16 -7.42
C ASP A 202 11.06 39.44 -8.29
N ARG A 203 11.33 39.27 -9.59
CA ARG A 203 11.37 40.40 -10.54
C ARG A 203 10.01 41.08 -10.69
N GLU A 204 8.92 40.31 -10.79
CA GLU A 204 7.57 40.87 -10.87
C GLU A 204 7.18 41.59 -9.58
N MET A 205 7.49 41.03 -8.42
CA MET A 205 7.26 41.66 -7.12
C MET A 205 8.04 42.97 -7.00
N ALA A 206 9.31 43.00 -7.40
CA ALA A 206 10.12 44.22 -7.42
C ALA A 206 9.55 45.28 -8.38
N ARG A 207 9.08 44.87 -9.56
CA ARG A 207 8.40 45.78 -10.52
C ARG A 207 7.13 46.38 -9.93
N ILE A 208 6.26 45.54 -9.35
CA ILE A 208 5.01 46.00 -8.72
C ILE A 208 5.31 46.97 -7.58
N GLN A 209 6.31 46.67 -6.74
CA GLN A 209 6.73 47.57 -5.66
C GLN A 209 7.21 48.92 -6.19
N ALA A 210 8.08 48.92 -7.21
CA ALA A 210 8.57 50.14 -7.85
C ALA A 210 7.43 50.96 -8.49
N ASP A 211 6.45 50.31 -9.12
CA ASP A 211 5.28 50.98 -9.70
C ASP A 211 4.39 51.61 -8.62
N ILE A 212 4.18 50.91 -7.48
CA ILE A 212 3.45 51.46 -6.33
C ILE A 212 4.18 52.69 -5.77
N GLU A 213 5.49 52.62 -5.59
CA GLU A 213 6.30 53.75 -5.10
C GLU A 213 6.26 54.93 -6.07
N ALA A 214 6.47 54.68 -7.37
CA ALA A 214 6.39 55.73 -8.39
C ALA A 214 5.01 56.39 -8.44
N ASN A 215 3.93 55.61 -8.30
CA ASN A 215 2.58 56.16 -8.23
C ASN A 215 2.35 56.96 -6.94
N ARG A 216 2.82 56.48 -5.79
CA ARG A 216 2.77 57.23 -4.52
C ARG A 216 3.52 58.55 -4.61
N GLU A 217 4.71 58.55 -5.20
CA GLU A 217 5.50 59.77 -5.42
C GLU A 217 4.78 60.73 -6.37
N ARG A 218 4.23 60.26 -7.49
CA ARG A 218 3.44 61.09 -8.41
C ARG A 218 2.25 61.71 -7.70
N SER A 219 1.48 60.91 -6.97
CA SER A 219 0.35 61.42 -6.18
C SER A 219 0.79 62.43 -5.12
N ALA A 220 1.91 62.21 -4.44
CA ALA A 220 2.45 63.16 -3.47
C ALA A 220 2.89 64.48 -4.13
N ARG A 221 3.55 64.42 -5.29
CA ARG A 221 3.94 65.60 -6.07
C ARG A 221 2.72 66.37 -6.58
N ASP A 222 1.71 65.68 -7.09
CA ASP A 222 0.46 66.31 -7.53
C ASP A 222 -0.27 66.97 -6.37
N MET A 223 -0.34 66.32 -5.21
CA MET A 223 -0.91 66.91 -4.00
C MET A 223 -0.12 68.14 -3.53
N ALA A 224 1.20 68.07 -3.54
CA ALA A 224 2.05 69.22 -3.19
C ALA A 224 1.85 70.39 -4.17
N ARG A 225 1.77 70.11 -5.47
CA ARG A 225 1.48 71.12 -6.50
C ARG A 225 0.11 71.75 -6.31
N LEU A 226 -0.93 70.95 -6.05
CA LEU A 226 -2.28 71.46 -5.78
C LEU A 226 -2.32 72.27 -4.49
N ALA A 227 -1.62 71.84 -3.45
CA ALA A 227 -1.51 72.59 -2.19
C ALA A 227 -0.82 73.95 -2.41
N GLU A 228 0.27 73.99 -3.17
CA GLU A 228 0.94 75.25 -3.49
C GLU A 228 0.09 76.16 -4.39
N GLN A 229 -0.56 75.60 -5.42
CA GLN A 229 -1.52 76.34 -6.24
C GLN A 229 -2.69 76.89 -5.41
N SER A 230 -3.20 76.11 -4.46
CA SER A 230 -4.26 76.54 -3.55
C SER A 230 -3.75 77.66 -2.64
N LYS A 231 -2.51 77.57 -2.15
CA LYS A 231 -1.88 78.60 -1.32
C LYS A 231 -1.68 79.90 -2.10
N ASP A 232 -1.16 79.82 -3.33
CA ASP A 232 -1.00 80.97 -4.22
C ASP A 232 -2.35 81.61 -4.55
N TYR A 233 -3.37 80.80 -4.82
CA TYR A 233 -4.72 81.28 -5.07
C TYR A 233 -5.32 81.98 -3.85
N ILE A 234 -5.19 81.39 -2.66
CA ILE A 234 -5.60 82.01 -1.39
C ILE A 234 -4.86 83.33 -1.18
N ALA A 235 -3.54 83.36 -1.36
CA ALA A 235 -2.72 84.58 -1.21
C ALA A 235 -3.14 85.69 -2.19
N ARG A 236 -3.48 85.34 -3.44
CA ARG A 236 -4.03 86.31 -4.41
C ARG A 236 -5.37 86.87 -3.95
N ILE A 237 -6.29 86.03 -3.50
CA ILE A 237 -7.58 86.49 -2.96
C ILE A 237 -7.36 87.39 -1.75
N GLU A 238 -6.47 87.03 -0.83
CA GLU A 238 -6.14 87.85 0.34
C GLU A 238 -5.55 89.21 -0.07
N SER A 239 -4.65 89.24 -1.06
CA SER A 239 -4.08 90.47 -1.62
C SER A 239 -5.15 91.33 -2.29
N ASP A 240 -5.96 90.76 -3.18
CA ASP A 240 -7.04 91.48 -3.87
C ASP A 240 -8.05 92.03 -2.86
N ALA A 241 -8.38 91.26 -1.82
CA ALA A 241 -9.25 91.71 -0.72
C ALA A 241 -8.61 92.84 0.09
N ALA A 242 -7.30 92.80 0.36
CA ALA A 242 -6.56 93.85 1.04
C ALA A 242 -6.50 95.15 0.20
N ASP A 243 -6.27 95.03 -1.11
CA ASP A 243 -6.28 96.15 -2.06
C ASP A 243 -7.68 96.78 -2.14
N GLN A 244 -8.73 95.95 -2.25
CA GLN A 244 -10.11 96.42 -2.25
C GLN A 244 -10.47 97.13 -0.93
N SER A 245 -10.02 96.60 0.21
CA SER A 245 -10.20 97.22 1.53
C SER A 245 -9.48 98.59 1.61
N THR A 246 -8.28 98.68 1.06
CA THR A 246 -7.49 99.92 1.00
C THR A 246 -8.11 100.95 0.07
N ASP A 247 -8.54 100.58 -1.15
CA ASP A 247 -9.22 101.49 -2.07
C ASP A 247 -10.59 101.94 -1.50
N SER A 248 -11.33 101.03 -0.87
CA SER A 248 -12.57 101.38 -0.14
C SER A 248 -12.31 102.39 0.98
N SER A 249 -11.28 102.16 1.80
CA SER A 249 -10.86 103.09 2.86
C SER A 249 -10.43 104.46 2.29
N ARG A 250 -9.70 104.46 1.17
CA ARG A 250 -9.30 105.69 0.46
C ARG A 250 -10.52 106.45 -0.06
N ARG A 251 -11.47 105.77 -0.71
CA ARG A 251 -12.74 106.37 -1.17
C ARG A 251 -13.55 106.93 -0.01
N ALA A 252 -13.65 106.20 1.10
CA ALA A 252 -14.31 106.67 2.31
C ALA A 252 -13.66 107.96 2.85
N THR A 253 -12.33 108.01 2.87
CA THR A 253 -11.56 109.20 3.27
C THR A 253 -11.78 110.37 2.30
N GLU A 254 -11.80 110.12 0.99
CA GLU A 254 -12.06 111.15 -0.02
C GLU A 254 -13.48 111.74 0.10
N VAL A 255 -14.49 110.89 0.35
CA VAL A 255 -15.86 111.34 0.61
C VAL A 255 -15.93 112.16 1.91
N LEU A 256 -15.24 111.74 2.96
CA LEU A 256 -15.10 112.51 4.21
C LEU A 256 -14.47 113.88 3.97
N LEU A 257 -13.34 113.96 3.26
CA LEU A 257 -12.68 115.22 2.92
C LEU A 257 -13.56 116.12 2.04
N LYS A 258 -14.30 115.56 1.08
CA LYS A 258 -15.29 116.31 0.30
C LYS A 258 -16.42 116.84 1.18
N ALA A 259 -16.90 116.04 2.13
CA ALA A 259 -17.94 116.45 3.08
C ALA A 259 -17.43 117.57 4.01
N GLU A 260 -16.21 117.46 4.54
CA GLU A 260 -15.56 118.50 5.36
C GLU A 260 -15.30 119.78 4.56
N GLY A 261 -14.90 119.66 3.29
CA GLY A 261 -14.69 120.78 2.38
C GLY A 261 -16.00 121.50 2.01
N LEU A 262 -17.10 120.76 1.83
CA LEU A 262 -18.44 121.33 1.66
C LEU A 262 -18.92 122.02 2.93
N LEU A 263 -18.74 121.39 4.10
CA LEU A 263 -19.09 121.98 5.39
C LEU A 263 -18.34 123.30 5.61
N SER A 264 -17.02 123.32 5.35
CA SER A 264 -16.20 124.53 5.48
C SER A 264 -16.65 125.65 4.53
N ARG A 265 -17.01 125.31 3.28
CA ARG A 265 -17.58 126.29 2.34
C ARG A 265 -18.90 126.87 2.84
N TYR A 266 -19.83 126.03 3.31
CA TYR A 266 -21.11 126.50 3.83
C TYR A 266 -20.96 127.37 5.08
N LEU A 267 -19.97 127.10 5.94
CA LEU A 267 -19.66 127.96 7.08
C LEU A 267 -19.13 129.33 6.64
N VAL A 268 -18.21 129.38 5.68
CA VAL A 268 -17.67 130.65 5.14
C VAL A 268 -18.73 131.45 4.38
N GLU A 269 -19.50 130.81 3.51
CA GLU A 269 -20.62 131.45 2.80
C GLU A 269 -21.69 131.97 3.78
N GLY A 270 -21.93 131.24 4.87
CA GLY A 270 -22.80 131.68 5.97
C GLY A 270 -22.27 132.95 6.64
N ASP A 271 -20.98 132.98 7.00
CA ASP A 271 -20.35 134.14 7.64
C ASP A 271 -20.30 135.37 6.71
N ASP A 272 -19.98 135.18 5.43
CA ASP A 272 -19.95 136.26 4.44
C ASP A 272 -21.35 136.84 4.18
N ALA A 273 -22.39 136.01 4.17
CA ALA A 273 -23.78 136.48 4.06
C ALA A 273 -24.18 137.34 5.27
N VAL A 274 -23.79 136.94 6.49
CA VAL A 274 -24.03 137.72 7.71
C VAL A 274 -23.25 139.04 7.68
N ARG A 275 -22.00 139.01 7.23
CA ARG A 275 -21.15 140.21 7.11
C ARG A 275 -21.69 141.21 6.08
N SER A 276 -22.10 140.73 4.91
CA SER A 276 -22.73 141.56 3.87
C SER A 276 -24.04 142.19 4.35
N ALA A 277 -24.87 141.44 5.07
CA ALA A 277 -26.11 141.97 5.66
C ALA A 277 -25.85 143.07 6.70
N THR A 278 -24.84 142.91 7.56
CA THR A 278 -24.48 143.91 8.57
C THR A 278 -23.85 145.17 7.99
N GLU A 279 -23.00 145.06 6.96
CA GLU A 279 -22.45 146.22 6.24
C GLU A 279 -23.52 147.01 5.49
N THR A 280 -24.47 146.30 4.86
CA THR A 280 -25.61 146.93 4.18
C THR A 280 -26.46 147.72 5.17
N ALA A 281 -26.74 147.15 6.35
CA ALA A 281 -27.46 147.84 7.42
C ALA A 281 -26.71 149.09 7.93
N ALA A 282 -25.39 148.99 8.15
CA ALA A 282 -24.56 150.11 8.58
C ALA A 282 -24.53 151.25 7.54
N SER A 283 -24.50 150.92 6.24
CA SER A 283 -24.53 151.91 5.15
C SER A 283 -25.84 152.71 5.09
N LEU A 284 -26.96 152.09 5.49
CA LEU A 284 -28.28 152.72 5.50
C LEU A 284 -28.37 153.75 6.63
N VAL A 285 -27.89 153.37 7.82
CA VAL A 285 -27.82 154.24 9.00
C VAL A 285 -26.95 155.46 8.73
N LYS A 286 -25.76 155.26 8.14
CA LYS A 286 -24.82 156.36 7.84
C LYS A 286 -25.40 157.36 6.84
N ARG A 287 -26.11 156.89 5.81
CA ARG A 287 -26.82 157.74 4.83
C ARG A 287 -27.94 158.56 5.48
N SER A 288 -28.71 157.97 6.39
CA SER A 288 -29.77 158.67 7.12
C SER A 288 -29.20 159.81 7.98
N HIS A 289 -28.07 159.55 8.67
CA HIS A 289 -27.41 160.55 9.51
C HIS A 289 -26.82 161.71 8.71
N LEU A 290 -26.16 161.44 7.58
CA LEU A 290 -25.59 162.47 6.71
C LEU A 290 -26.68 163.38 6.11
N ARG A 291 -27.82 162.79 5.72
CA ARG A 291 -28.97 163.55 5.18
C ARG A 291 -29.58 164.47 6.24
N SER A 292 -29.69 164.03 7.49
CA SER A 292 -30.14 164.89 8.60
C SER A 292 -29.17 166.06 8.87
N LYS A 293 -27.86 165.80 8.84
CA LYS A 293 -26.83 166.84 9.05
C LYS A 293 -26.87 167.93 7.97
N ALA A 294 -27.05 167.53 6.71
CA ALA A 294 -27.15 168.47 5.58
C ALA A 294 -28.39 169.37 5.68
N LEU A 295 -29.51 168.84 6.18
CA LEU A 295 -30.76 169.59 6.37
C LEU A 295 -30.65 170.63 7.48
N LEU A 296 -30.01 170.27 8.61
CA LEU A 296 -29.71 171.19 9.71
C LEU A 296 -28.79 172.35 9.28
N LEU A 297 -27.76 172.05 8.49
CA LEU A 297 -26.81 173.05 8.03
C LEU A 297 -27.49 174.09 7.12
N LYS A 298 -28.41 173.64 6.25
CA LYS A 298 -29.20 174.49 5.34
C LYS A 298 -30.16 175.42 6.07
N ILE A 299 -30.76 174.96 7.18
CA ILE A 299 -31.61 175.80 8.04
C ILE A 299 -30.77 176.84 8.77
N SER A 300 -29.59 176.47 9.28
CA SER A 300 -28.71 177.41 10.00
C SER A 300 -28.21 178.55 9.11
N THR A 301 -27.82 178.25 7.86
CA THR A 301 -27.31 179.24 6.90
C THR A 301 -28.39 180.23 6.47
N HIS A 302 -29.63 179.76 6.32
CA HIS A 302 -30.76 180.63 6.00
C HIS A 302 -31.12 181.56 7.16
N ALA A 303 -31.01 181.10 8.41
CA ALA A 303 -31.27 181.90 9.60
C ALA A 303 -30.20 182.98 9.83
N SER A 304 -28.92 182.69 9.58
CA SER A 304 -27.83 183.67 9.71
C SER A 304 -27.91 184.77 8.65
N GLY A 305 -28.33 184.46 7.41
CA GLY A 305 -28.49 185.48 6.36
C GLY A 305 -29.61 186.49 6.65
N LEU A 306 -30.70 186.08 7.32
CA LEU A 306 -31.75 186.99 7.75
C LEU A 306 -31.28 187.95 8.87
N LEU A 307 -30.40 187.50 9.75
CA LEU A 307 -29.83 188.32 10.83
C LEU A 307 -28.86 189.37 10.30
N GLU A 308 -28.05 189.03 9.30
CA GLU A 308 -27.06 189.93 8.73
C GLU A 308 -27.72 191.08 7.95
N ALA A 309 -28.77 190.78 7.17
CA ALA A 309 -29.61 191.79 6.51
C ALA A 309 -30.33 192.73 7.50
N SER A 310 -30.65 192.26 8.72
CA SER A 310 -31.20 193.11 9.77
C SER A 310 -30.17 194.01 10.46
N ARG A 311 -28.89 193.59 10.46
CA ARG A 311 -27.76 194.31 11.06
C ARG A 311 -27.30 195.48 10.21
N GLU A 312 -27.14 195.29 8.90
CA GLU A 312 -26.79 196.37 7.98
C GLU A 312 -27.84 197.49 7.99
N ARG A 313 -29.12 197.13 8.15
CA ARG A 313 -30.22 198.09 8.28
C ARG A 313 -30.15 198.93 9.57
N LEU A 314 -29.48 198.42 10.60
CA LEU A 314 -29.25 199.11 11.88
C LEU A 314 -28.00 200.02 11.81
N GLU A 315 -26.98 199.62 11.06
CA GLU A 315 -25.81 200.47 10.77
C GLU A 315 -26.17 201.69 9.91
N GLU A 316 -27.10 201.51 8.95
CA GLU A 316 -27.67 202.60 8.15
C GLU A 316 -28.37 203.67 9.02
N LEU A 317 -29.07 203.26 10.09
CA LEU A 317 -29.72 204.19 11.05
C LEU A 317 -28.73 204.86 12.00
N THR A 318 -27.67 204.14 12.40
CA THR A 318 -26.65 204.68 13.33
C THR A 318 -25.77 205.73 12.65
N ARG A 319 -25.46 205.54 11.36
CA ARG A 319 -24.68 206.52 10.60
C ARG A 319 -25.49 207.80 10.33
N GLN A 320 -26.81 207.70 10.17
CA GLN A 320 -27.73 208.84 10.11
C GLN A 320 -27.84 209.60 11.45
N GLN A 321 -27.62 208.96 12.60
CA GLN A 321 -27.50 209.65 13.89
C GLN A 321 -26.23 210.50 13.98
N LYS A 322 -25.11 210.01 13.43
CA LYS A 322 -23.82 210.72 13.44
C LYS A 322 -23.81 211.96 12.53
N ILE A 323 -24.64 211.97 11.49
CA ILE A 323 -24.96 213.14 10.65
C ILE A 323 -25.54 214.31 11.49
N VAL A 324 -26.06 214.07 12.69
CA VAL A 324 -26.72 215.13 13.50
C VAL A 324 -25.82 215.67 14.62
N GLU A 325 -24.87 214.87 15.14
CA GLU A 325 -24.02 215.27 16.28
C GLU A 325 -22.85 216.20 15.90
N GLU A 326 -22.18 216.03 14.75
CA GLU A 326 -21.09 216.96 14.36
C GLU A 326 -21.60 218.29 13.80
N PHE A 327 -22.81 218.28 13.22
CA PHE A 327 -23.62 219.48 12.99
C PHE A 327 -24.12 220.14 14.30
N ALA A 328 -23.82 219.58 15.48
CA ALA A 328 -24.04 220.23 16.79
C ALA A 328 -22.75 220.60 17.52
N SER A 329 -21.57 220.19 17.02
CA SER A 329 -20.26 220.78 17.39
C SER A 329 -19.91 222.01 16.55
N ASP A 330 -20.67 222.21 15.47
CA ASP A 330 -21.33 223.49 15.18
C ASP A 330 -21.55 224.33 16.45
N MET A 331 -21.54 225.64 16.26
CA MET A 331 -22.10 226.61 17.21
C MET A 331 -21.39 226.80 18.56
N SER A 332 -20.69 225.80 19.13
CA SER A 332 -20.21 225.89 20.52
C SER A 332 -18.83 226.54 20.72
N LEU A 333 -18.01 226.74 19.68
CA LEU A 333 -16.79 227.57 19.77
C LEU A 333 -16.81 228.76 18.78
N LEU A 334 -18.03 229.16 18.42
CA LEU A 334 -18.42 230.43 17.81
C LEU A 334 -18.65 231.54 18.88
N SER A 335 -18.39 231.29 20.17
CA SER A 335 -18.92 232.14 21.27
C SER A 335 -17.90 232.71 22.26
N GLU A 336 -16.59 232.79 21.95
CA GLU A 336 -15.63 233.51 22.82
C GLU A 336 -14.73 234.46 22.00
N ALA A 337 -15.41 235.38 21.31
CA ALA A 337 -14.88 236.55 20.65
C ALA A 337 -14.57 237.67 21.66
N VAL A 338 -13.49 238.42 21.40
CA VAL A 338 -13.37 239.90 21.43
C VAL A 338 -13.99 240.67 22.60
N VAL A 339 -14.09 240.02 23.75
CA VAL A 339 -14.13 240.70 25.03
C VAL A 339 -12.73 240.54 25.62
N GLN A 340 -11.71 241.11 24.98
CA GLN A 340 -11.54 242.51 25.28
C GLN A 340 -10.79 242.53 26.65
N THR A 341 -10.93 243.40 27.63
CA THR A 341 -11.43 244.74 27.46
C THR A 341 -12.84 244.76 26.90
N GLU A 342 -13.82 244.21 27.56
CA GLU A 342 -13.98 243.58 28.90
C GLU A 342 -15.50 243.64 28.99
N ASP A 343 -16.11 242.55 29.40
CA ASP A 343 -17.56 242.44 29.54
C ASP A 343 -18.37 243.00 28.34
N VAL A 344 -18.23 242.43 27.14
CA VAL A 344 -19.11 242.75 26.02
C VAL A 344 -20.14 241.64 25.89
N GLU A 345 -21.06 241.68 26.84
CA GLU A 345 -22.41 242.22 26.58
C GLU A 345 -22.83 242.38 25.12
N GLU A 346 -24.05 241.92 24.83
CA GLU A 346 -25.12 242.61 24.09
C GLU A 346 -25.97 241.56 23.36
N VAL A 347 -27.27 241.38 23.67
CA VAL A 347 -28.44 242.29 23.51
C VAL A 347 -28.95 242.27 22.05
N GLU A 348 -30.25 242.52 21.88
CA GLU A 348 -31.00 242.88 20.66
C GLU A 348 -30.30 242.87 19.30
#